data_AF-A0A081S325-F1
#
_entry.id   AF-A0A081S325-F1
#
_cell.length_a   1.000
_cell.length_b   1.000
_cell.length_c   1.000
_cell.angle_alpha   90.00
_cell.angle_beta   90.00
_cell.angle_gamma   90.00
#
_symmetry.space_group_name_H-M   'P 1'
#
loop_
_entity.id
_entity.type
_entity.pdbx_description
1 polymer ?
#
loop_
_entity_poly.entity_id
_entity_poly.type
_entity_poly.pdbx_seq_one_letter_code
_entity_poly.pdbx_strand_id
1 'polypeptide(L)' 'MSAKIGILAIQGDVAENVSSLVASIADLNQDATVHVVKTPEQISAMDGLVIPGGESTTIGQLSL' A
#
# COMPACT_ATOMS: atom_id res chain seq x y z
N MET A 1 -18.63 -5.85 -2.69
CA MET A 1 -17.96 -4.53 -2.56
C MET A 1 -16.49 -4.85 -2.60
N SER A 2 -15.75 -4.23 -3.53
CA SER A 2 -14.31 -4.44 -3.65
C SER A 2 -13.58 -3.62 -2.57
N ALA A 3 -12.73 -4.26 -1.77
CA ALA A 3 -11.97 -3.56 -0.72
C ALA A 3 -10.87 -2.68 -1.35
N LYS A 4 -10.65 -1.48 -0.81
CA LYS A 4 -9.57 -0.58 -1.22
C LYS A 4 -8.38 -0.75 -0.29
N ILE A 5 -7.27 -1.26 -0.80
CA ILE A 5 -6.04 -1.45 -0.03
C ILE A 5 -5.00 -0.44 -0.51
N GLY A 6 -4.54 0.42 0.39
CA GLY A 6 -3.46 1.37 0.15
C GLY A 6 -2.08 0.75 0.41
N ILE A 7 -1.09 1.10 -0.40
CA ILE A 7 0.34 0.87 -0.12
C ILE A 7 1.00 2.23 0.09
N LEU A 8 1.61 2.43 1.27
CA LEU A 8 2.33 3.66 1.58
C LEU A 8 3.61 3.77 0.73
N ALA A 9 3.76 4.85 -0.02
CA ALA A 9 4.84 5.03 -0.99
C ALA A 9 5.50 6.42 -0.92
N ILE A 10 5.66 6.95 0.28
CA ILE A 10 6.30 8.25 0.53
C ILE A 10 7.78 8.27 0.11
N GLN A 11 8.46 7.14 0.27
CA GLN A 11 9.85 6.88 -0.11
C GLN A 11 10.02 6.48 -1.58
N GLY A 12 8.93 6.12 -2.26
CA GLY A 12 9.00 5.52 -3.59
C GLY A 12 9.36 4.03 -3.54
N ASP A 13 9.87 3.52 -4.68
CA ASP A 13 10.32 2.13 -4.87
C ASP A 13 9.39 1.02 -4.33
N VAL A 14 8.08 1.18 -4.55
CA VAL A 14 7.05 0.23 -4.08
C VAL A 14 6.54 -0.73 -5.15
N ALA A 15 7.14 -0.75 -6.34
CA ALA A 15 6.62 -1.51 -7.48
C ALA A 15 6.52 -3.02 -7.17
N GLU A 16 7.53 -3.59 -6.51
CA GLU A 16 7.54 -4.99 -6.10
C GLU A 16 6.47 -5.29 -5.02
N ASN A 17 6.26 -4.36 -4.09
CA ASN A 17 5.23 -4.45 -3.06
C ASN A 17 3.82 -4.45 -3.69
N VAL A 18 3.58 -3.58 -4.68
CA VAL A 18 2.32 -3.55 -5.45
C VAL A 18 2.10 -4.87 -6.16
N SER A 19 3.10 -5.35 -6.91
CA SER A 19 3.01 -6.61 -7.66
C SER A 19 2.73 -7.80 -6.74
N SER A 20 3.42 -7.87 -5.60
CA SER A 20 3.25 -8.94 -4.61
C SER A 20 1.86 -8.93 -3.98
N LEU A 21 1.31 -7.74 -3.67
CA LEU A 21 -0.03 -7.62 -3.11
C LEU A 21 -1.10 -8.01 -4.13
N VAL A 22 -0.96 -7.58 -5.38
CA VAL A 22 -1.89 -7.96 -6.46
C VAL A 22 -1.89 -9.46 -6.70
N ALA A 23 -0.71 -10.09 -6.73
CA ALA A 23 -0.59 -11.55 -6.84
C ALA A 23 -1.27 -12.26 -5.66
N SER A 24 -1.05 -11.78 -4.43
CA SER A 24 -1.66 -12.36 -3.23
C SER A 24 -3.19 -12.23 -3.23
N ILE A 25 -3.74 -11.10 -3.69
CA ILE A 25 -5.20 -10.90 -3.82
C ILE A 25 -5.79 -11.91 -4.83
N ALA A 26 -5.11 -12.11 -5.96
CA ALA A 26 -5.51 -13.07 -6.98
C ALA A 26 -5.45 -14.52 -6.46
N ASP A 27 -4.36 -14.91 -5.81
CA ASP A 27 -4.16 -16.26 -5.26
C ASP A 27 -5.22 -16.60 -4.20
N LEU A 28 -5.61 -15.63 -3.38
CA LEU A 28 -6.64 -15.76 -2.36
C LEU A 28 -8.07 -15.62 -2.91
N ASN A 29 -8.25 -15.37 -4.21
CA ASN A 29 -9.53 -15.10 -4.86
C ASN A 29 -10.34 -13.99 -4.15
N GLN A 30 -9.65 -12.93 -3.70
CA GLN A 30 -10.27 -11.79 -3.02
C GLN A 30 -10.66 -10.69 -4.00
N ASP A 31 -11.76 -9.99 -3.72
CA ASP A 31 -12.18 -8.79 -4.46
C ASP A 31 -11.61 -7.53 -3.79
N ALA A 32 -10.45 -7.09 -4.26
CA ALA A 32 -9.78 -5.89 -3.76
C ALA A 32 -9.05 -5.10 -4.86
N THR A 33 -8.95 -3.79 -4.67
CA THR A 33 -8.20 -2.86 -5.52
C THR A 33 -7.03 -2.27 -4.75
N VAL A 34 -5.86 -2.24 -5.38
CA VAL A 34 -4.63 -1.72 -4.79
C VAL A 34 -4.41 -0.28 -5.23
N HIS A 35 -4.14 0.61 -4.27
CA HIS A 35 -3.87 2.02 -4.50
C HIS A 35 -2.51 2.39 -3.92
N VAL A 36 -1.71 3.14 -4.66
CA VAL A 36 -0.48 3.74 -4.12
C VAL A 36 -0.86 5.04 -3.41
N VAL A 37 -0.53 5.16 -2.12
CA VAL A 37 -0.93 6.30 -1.29
C VAL A 37 0.28 7.01 -0.69
N LYS A 38 0.21 8.34 -0.60
CA LYS A 38 1.28 9.21 -0.10
C LYS A 38 0.81 10.31 0.86
N THR A 39 -0.50 10.51 0.96
CA THR A 39 -1.10 11.59 1.76
C THR A 39 -2.10 11.02 2.77
N PRO A 40 -2.31 11.71 3.91
CA PRO A 40 -3.32 11.32 4.89
C PRO A 40 -4.73 11.18 4.28
N GLU A 41 -5.10 12.06 3.36
CA GLU A 41 -6.40 12.04 2.68
C GLU A 41 -6.58 10.80 1.81
N GLN A 42 -5.53 10.37 1.10
CA GLN A 42 -5.53 9.12 0.35
C GLN A 42 -5.64 7.91 1.28
N ILE A 43 -4.91 7.90 2.39
CA ILE A 43 -4.97 6.83 3.39
C ILE A 43 -6.38 6.72 3.98
N SER A 44 -7.00 7.86 4.32
CA SER A 44 -8.34 7.91 4.91
C SER A 44 -9.44 7.37 3.99
N ALA A 45 -9.18 7.27 2.68
CA ALA A 45 -10.12 6.72 1.71
C ALA A 45 -9.98 5.19 1.52
N MET A 46 -9.01 4.55 2.18
CA MET A 46 -8.73 3.11 2.06
C MET A 46 -9.40 2.31 3.18
N ASP A 47 -9.77 1.07 2.88
CA ASP A 47 -10.29 0.10 3.86
C ASP A 47 -9.16 -0.60 4.62
N GLY A 48 -7.94 -0.62 4.06
CA GLY A 48 -6.74 -1.17 4.67
C GLY A 48 -5.47 -0.50 4.16
N LEU A 49 -4.40 -0.56 4.97
CA LEU A 49 -3.11 0.04 4.64
C LEU A 49 -1.98 -0.98 4.81
N VAL A 50 -1.13 -1.09 3.79
CA VAL A 50 0.13 -1.82 3.81
C VAL A 50 1.27 -0.82 3.97
N ILE A 51 2.09 -1.05 5.00
CA ILE A 51 3.33 -0.31 5.21
C ILE A 51 4.48 -1.22 4.74
N PRO A 52 5.12 -0.92 3.60
CA PRO A 52 6.22 -1.74 3.09
C PRO A 52 7.44 -1.71 4.02
N GLY A 53 8.27 -2.75 3.94
CA GLY A 53 9.50 -2.92 4.72
C GLY A 53 10.78 -2.69 3.90
N GLY A 54 11.93 -2.68 4.57
CA GLY A 54 13.25 -2.51 3.95
C GLY A 54 13.86 -1.13 4.17
N GLU A 55 13.03 -0.09 4.17
CA GLU A 55 13.44 1.31 4.38
C GLU A 55 12.65 1.99 5.51
N SER A 56 12.34 1.26 6.58
CA SER A 56 11.47 1.75 7.67
C SER A 56 11.97 3.06 8.29
N THR A 57 13.29 3.25 8.38
CA THR A 57 13.90 4.51 8.84
C THR A 57 13.59 5.67 7.88
N THR A 58 13.74 5.47 6.57
CA THR A 58 13.42 6.46 5.54
C THR A 58 11.94 6.80 5.56
N ILE A 59 11.07 5.80 5.64
CA ILE A 59 9.62 5.96 5.77
C ILE A 59 9.31 6.81 7.00
N GLY A 60 9.87 6.45 8.17
CA GLY A 60 9.65 7.20 9.40
C GLY A 60 10.13 8.65 9.34
N GLN A 61 11.20 8.95 8.60
CA GLN A 61 11.67 10.34 8.42
C GLN A 61 10.79 11.15 7.46
N LEU A 62 10.27 10.51 6.40
CA LEU A 62 9.43 11.17 5.40
C LEU A 62 7.96 11.29 5.81
N SER A 63 7.54 10.60 6.87
CA SER A 63 6.18 10.64 7.40
C SER A 63 5.97 11.64 8.54
N LEU A 64 7.04 12.28 9.01
CA LEU A 64 7.04 13.37 10.00
C LEU A 64 6.70 14.72 9.34
#